data_AF-A0A8D1QG51-F1
#
_entry.id   AF-A0A8D1QG51-F1
#
_cell.length_a   1.000
_cell.length_b   1.000
_cell.length_c   1.000
_cell.angle_alpha   90.00
_cell.angle_beta   90.00
_cell.angle_gamma   90.00
#
_symmetry.space_group_name_H-M   'P 1'
#
loop_
_entity.id
_entity.type
_entity.pdbx_description
1 polymer ?
#
loop_
_entity_poly.entity_id
_entity_poly.type
_entity_poly.pdbx_seq_one_letter_code
_entity_poly.pdbx_strand_id
1 'polypeptide(L)'
;IDMYTEGVADLGEMILLLPLCPPNEKDAKVASIKEKSTNRYLPAFEKVLKSHGQDFLVGNKLSRADIQLVELLYYVEELDPSLLANFPLLKALKTRVSNLPTVKKFLQPGSQRKPPMDAKKLEEAKNIFRIK
;
A
#
# COMPACT_ATOMS: atom_id res chain seq x y z
N ILE A 1 9.96 -9.17 -11.51
CA ILE A 1 9.56 -7.86 -10.95
C ILE A 1 8.07 -7.67 -11.15
N ASP A 2 7.57 -7.83 -12.38
CA ASP A 2 6.17 -7.62 -12.77
C ASP A 2 5.15 -8.35 -11.89
N MET A 3 5.35 -9.64 -11.60
CA MET A 3 4.47 -10.40 -10.70
C MET A 3 4.27 -9.73 -9.33
N TYR A 4 5.31 -9.12 -8.75
CA TYR A 4 5.19 -8.43 -7.46
C TYR A 4 4.45 -7.10 -7.61
N THR A 5 4.68 -6.38 -8.70
CA THR A 5 4.03 -5.09 -8.94
C THR A 5 2.54 -5.27 -9.25
N GLU A 6 2.14 -6.34 -9.93
CA GLU A 6 0.73 -6.68 -10.15
C GLU A 6 0.03 -7.02 -8.82
N GLY A 7 0.67 -7.81 -7.95
CA GLY A 7 0.10 -8.10 -6.63
C GLY A 7 -0.06 -6.85 -5.75
N VAL A 8 0.84 -5.87 -5.89
CA VAL A 8 0.70 -4.55 -5.26
C VAL A 8 -0.45 -3.76 -5.88
N ALA A 9 -0.57 -3.76 -7.20
CA ALA A 9 -1.62 -3.05 -7.92
C ALA A 9 -3.02 -3.57 -7.55
N ASP A 10 -3.21 -4.88 -7.49
CA ASP A 10 -4.49 -5.50 -7.11
C ASP A 10 -5.00 -5.02 -5.75
N LEU A 11 -4.16 -5.09 -4.71
CA LEU A 11 -4.57 -4.65 -3.36
C LEU A 11 -4.68 -3.13 -3.28
N GLY A 12 -3.75 -2.42 -3.94
CA GLY A 12 -3.75 -0.97 -4.03
C GLY A 12 -5.02 -0.42 -4.67
N GLU A 13 -5.52 -1.04 -5.74
CA GLU A 13 -6.76 -0.66 -6.41
C GLU A 13 -7.98 -0.87 -5.50
N MET A 14 -8.03 -1.98 -4.75
CA MET A 14 -9.12 -2.20 -3.79
C MET A 14 -9.18 -1.08 -2.74
N ILE A 15 -8.03 -0.62 -2.24
CA ILE A 15 -7.95 0.49 -1.27
C ILE A 15 -8.27 1.82 -1.95
N LEU A 16 -7.73 2.07 -3.15
CA LEU A 16 -7.92 3.30 -3.92
C LEU A 16 -9.40 3.57 -4.22
N LEU A 17 -10.16 2.52 -4.56
CA LEU A 17 -11.57 2.63 -4.91
C LEU A 17 -12.50 2.65 -3.70
N LEU A 18 -11.99 2.43 -2.49
CA LEU A 18 -12.79 2.41 -1.26
C LEU A 18 -13.62 3.70 -1.03
N PRO A 19 -13.12 4.92 -1.31
CA PRO A 19 -13.91 6.14 -1.18
C PRO A 19 -15.12 6.22 -2.12
N LEU A 20 -15.09 5.50 -3.24
CA LEU A 20 -16.18 5.44 -4.23
C LEU A 20 -17.23 4.38 -3.88
N CYS A 21 -16.98 3.53 -2.90
CA CYS A 21 -17.91 2.47 -2.50
C CYS A 21 -19.21 3.07 -1.91
N PRO A 22 -20.39 2.54 -2.27
CA PRO A 22 -21.66 2.94 -1.67
C PRO A 22 -21.62 2.84 -0.14
N PRO A 23 -22.22 3.78 0.62
CA PRO A 23 -22.16 3.77 2.08
C PRO A 23 -22.60 2.45 2.73
N ASN A 24 -23.62 1.79 2.16
CA ASN A 24 -24.17 0.52 2.65
C ASN A 24 -23.26 -0.69 2.38
N GLU A 25 -22.25 -0.58 1.51
CA GLU A 25 -21.31 -1.67 1.18
C GLU A 25 -19.92 -1.44 1.78
N LYS A 26 -19.65 -0.24 2.28
CA LYS A 26 -18.31 0.19 2.69
C LYS A 26 -17.68 -0.70 3.75
N ASP A 27 -18.45 -1.07 4.79
CA ASP A 27 -17.94 -1.93 5.87
C ASP A 27 -17.58 -3.33 5.37
N ALA A 28 -18.42 -3.92 4.51
CA ALA A 28 -18.14 -5.21 3.90
C ALA A 28 -16.90 -5.15 2.99
N LYS A 29 -16.73 -4.06 2.25
CA LYS A 29 -15.55 -3.84 1.41
C LYS A 29 -14.28 -3.70 2.25
N VAL A 30 -14.33 -2.91 3.33
CA VAL A 30 -13.21 -2.78 4.29
C VAL A 30 -12.85 -4.15 4.85
N ALA A 31 -13.82 -4.91 5.34
CA ALA A 31 -13.57 -6.24 5.90
C ALA A 31 -12.90 -7.18 4.87
N SER A 32 -13.36 -7.18 3.62
CA SER A 32 -12.74 -7.96 2.54
C SER A 32 -11.30 -7.51 2.23
N ILE A 33 -11.03 -6.20 2.24
CA ILE A 33 -9.67 -5.68 2.03
C ILE A 33 -8.74 -6.11 3.17
N LYS A 34 -9.19 -6.02 4.43
CA LYS A 34 -8.42 -6.45 5.59
C LYS A 34 -8.11 -7.95 5.51
N GLU A 35 -9.11 -8.77 5.23
CA GLU A 35 -8.99 -10.22 5.08
C GLU A 35 -7.98 -10.60 3.98
N LYS A 36 -8.11 -10.02 2.79
CA LYS A 36 -7.16 -10.26 1.69
C LYS A 36 -5.76 -9.75 2.00
N SER A 37 -5.64 -8.62 2.69
CA SER A 37 -4.33 -8.09 3.12
C SER A 37 -3.61 -9.11 3.98
N THR A 38 -4.26 -9.64 5.02
CA THR A 38 -3.63 -10.55 6.00
C THR A 38 -3.50 -11.98 5.53
N ASN A 39 -4.39 -12.46 4.65
CA ASN A 39 -4.44 -13.88 4.28
C ASN A 39 -3.83 -14.17 2.89
N ARG A 40 -3.75 -13.17 2.01
CA ARG A 40 -3.31 -13.35 0.62
C ARG A 40 -2.06 -12.56 0.29
N TYR A 41 -2.10 -11.24 0.41
CA TYR A 41 -1.07 -10.38 -0.17
C TYR A 41 0.15 -10.23 0.74
N LEU A 42 -0.02 -9.77 1.99
CA LEU A 42 1.11 -9.56 2.89
C LEU A 42 1.89 -10.85 3.19
N PRO A 43 1.25 -12.02 3.42
CA PRO A 43 1.99 -13.28 3.58
C PRO A 43 2.85 -13.65 2.38
N ALA A 44 2.42 -13.33 1.16
CA ALA A 44 3.17 -13.64 -0.05
C ALA A 44 4.48 -12.83 -0.09
N PHE A 45 4.43 -11.52 0.18
CA PHE A 45 5.64 -10.68 0.22
C PHE A 45 6.55 -11.01 1.41
N GLU A 46 5.98 -11.25 2.59
CA GLU A 46 6.76 -11.70 3.77
C GLU A 46 7.50 -13.02 3.47
N LYS A 47 6.84 -13.98 2.79
CA LYS A 47 7.45 -15.25 2.37
C LYS A 47 8.60 -15.04 1.39
N VAL A 48 8.48 -14.10 0.46
CA VAL A 48 9.56 -13.76 -0.49
C VAL A 48 10.80 -13.30 0.29
N LEU A 49 10.66 -12.28 1.14
CA LEU A 49 11.75 -11.77 1.97
C LEU A 49 12.37 -12.86 2.84
N LYS A 50 11.53 -13.73 3.43
CA LYS A 50 11.98 -14.85 4.25
C LYS A 50 12.74 -15.91 3.45
N SER A 51 12.34 -16.16 2.20
CA SER A 51 12.90 -17.25 1.38
C SER A 51 14.37 -17.03 1.02
N HIS A 52 14.75 -15.78 0.75
CA HIS A 52 16.11 -15.43 0.38
C HIS A 52 16.87 -14.69 1.49
N GLY A 53 16.18 -14.13 2.49
CA GLY A 53 16.81 -13.47 3.64
C GLY A 53 17.60 -12.20 3.28
N GLN A 54 17.20 -11.51 2.21
CA GLN A 54 17.90 -10.33 1.69
C GLN A 54 17.14 -9.04 2.01
N ASP A 55 17.78 -7.91 1.72
CA ASP A 55 17.25 -6.59 2.05
C ASP A 55 16.18 -6.07 1.07
N PHE A 56 16.13 -6.62 -0.13
CA PHE A 56 15.20 -6.18 -1.18
C PHE A 56 14.50 -7.37 -1.81
N LEU A 57 13.32 -7.14 -2.39
CA LEU A 57 12.48 -8.20 -2.96
C LEU A 57 13.13 -8.93 -4.13
N VAL A 58 14.02 -8.28 -4.88
CA VAL A 58 14.62 -8.85 -6.11
C VAL A 58 16.10 -8.51 -6.19
N GLY A 59 16.94 -9.54 -6.36
CA GLY A 59 18.35 -9.38 -6.71
C GLY A 59 19.19 -8.61 -5.68
N ASN A 60 18.75 -8.58 -4.41
CA ASN A 60 19.36 -7.81 -3.32
C ASN A 60 19.67 -6.34 -3.66
N LYS A 61 18.85 -5.71 -4.50
CA LYS A 61 19.02 -4.32 -4.92
C LYS A 61 17.67 -3.64 -4.94
N LEU A 62 17.66 -2.35 -4.56
CA LEU A 62 16.47 -1.52 -4.65
C LEU A 62 15.89 -1.58 -6.07
N SER A 63 14.60 -1.90 -6.15
CA SER A 63 13.84 -1.95 -7.38
C SER A 63 12.51 -1.21 -7.22
N ARG A 64 11.78 -1.04 -8.33
CA ARG A 64 10.42 -0.48 -8.30
C ARG A 64 9.49 -1.30 -7.40
N ALA A 65 9.68 -2.62 -7.29
CA ALA A 65 8.84 -3.47 -6.45
C ALA A 65 8.91 -3.07 -4.97
N ASP A 66 10.09 -2.71 -4.47
CA ASP A 66 10.27 -2.29 -3.08
C ASP A 66 9.60 -0.94 -2.82
N ILE A 67 9.72 0.01 -3.76
CA ILE A 67 9.09 1.34 -3.66
C ILE A 67 7.56 1.20 -3.65
N GLN A 68 6.99 0.43 -4.59
CA GLN A 68 5.54 0.25 -4.69
C GLN A 68 4.98 -0.53 -3.50
N LEU A 69 5.68 -1.56 -3.02
CA LEU A 69 5.24 -2.28 -1.83
C LEU A 69 5.24 -1.36 -0.60
N VAL A 70 6.27 -0.52 -0.42
CA VAL A 70 6.33 0.38 0.73
C VAL A 70 5.27 1.48 0.66
N GLU A 71 4.97 2.00 -0.54
CA GLU A 71 3.81 2.87 -0.75
C GLU A 71 2.50 2.20 -0.31
N LEU A 72 2.25 0.96 -0.76
CA LEU A 72 1.09 0.17 -0.34
C LEU A 72 1.04 -0.05 1.17
N LEU A 73 2.18 -0.31 1.82
CA LEU A 73 2.22 -0.49 3.28
C LEU A 73 1.79 0.78 4.05
N TYR A 74 2.05 1.98 3.51
CA TYR A 74 1.49 3.21 4.10
C TYR A 74 -0.04 3.24 3.98
N TYR A 75 -0.61 2.83 2.85
CA TYR A 75 -2.07 2.76 2.69
C TYR A 75 -2.71 1.72 3.62
N VAL A 76 -2.06 0.57 3.81
CA VAL A 76 -2.51 -0.46 4.74
C VAL A 76 -2.49 0.04 6.18
N GLU A 77 -1.46 0.79 6.60
CA GLU A 77 -1.41 1.40 7.94
C GLU A 77 -2.47 2.48 8.15
N GLU A 78 -2.75 3.30 7.12
CA GLU A 78 -3.83 4.29 7.15
C GLU A 78 -5.20 3.62 7.25
N LEU A 79 -5.37 2.41 6.69
CA LEU A 79 -6.59 1.62 6.81
C LEU A 79 -6.73 0.97 8.20
N ASP A 80 -5.68 0.27 8.66
CA ASP A 80 -5.60 -0.35 9.97
C ASP A 80 -4.13 -0.76 10.28
N PRO A 81 -3.45 -0.09 11.23
CA PRO A 81 -2.04 -0.37 11.52
C PRO A 81 -1.81 -1.75 12.15
N SER A 82 -2.84 -2.38 12.72
CA SER A 82 -2.71 -3.72 13.31
C SER A 82 -2.45 -4.81 12.27
N LEU A 83 -2.80 -4.57 11.00
CA LEU A 83 -2.61 -5.54 9.91
C LEU A 83 -1.14 -5.86 9.65
N LEU A 84 -0.21 -4.96 10.00
CA LEU A 84 1.24 -5.21 9.89
C LEU A 84 1.84 -5.89 11.12
N ALA A 85 1.06 -6.15 12.18
CA ALA A 85 1.57 -6.67 13.46
C ALA A 85 2.44 -7.91 13.28
N ASN A 86 1.98 -8.87 12.46
CA ASN A 86 2.56 -10.19 12.28
C ASN A 86 3.55 -10.29 11.09
N PHE A 87 3.95 -9.17 10.49
CA PHE A 87 4.81 -9.13 9.31
C PHE A 87 6.11 -8.35 9.58
N PRO A 88 7.03 -8.91 10.41
CA PRO A 88 8.23 -8.21 10.82
C PRO A 88 9.19 -7.88 9.66
N LEU A 89 9.28 -8.72 8.62
CA LEU A 89 10.16 -8.42 7.48
C LEU A 89 9.61 -7.31 6.61
N LEU A 90 8.28 -7.23 6.42
CA LEU A 90 7.65 -6.08 5.76
C LEU A 90 7.85 -4.78 6.54
N LYS A 91 7.75 -4.82 7.88
CA LYS A 91 8.07 -3.66 8.74
C LYS A 91 9.55 -3.24 8.61
N ALA A 92 10.46 -4.20 8.52
CA ALA A 92 11.88 -3.93 8.30
C ALA A 92 12.13 -3.32 6.92
N LEU A 93 11.53 -3.87 5.86
CA LEU A 93 11.62 -3.32 4.50
C LEU A 93 11.09 -1.88 4.44
N LYS A 94 9.91 -1.62 5.02
CA LYS A 94 9.34 -0.27 5.14
C LYS A 94 10.31 0.70 5.80
N THR A 95 10.86 0.33 6.96
CA THR A 95 11.86 1.16 7.66
C THR A 95 13.09 1.43 6.80
N ARG A 96 13.64 0.40 6.14
CA ARG A 96 14.83 0.52 5.30
C ARG A 96 14.60 1.46 4.12
N VAL A 97 13.53 1.25 3.36
CA VAL A 97 13.20 2.03 2.16
C VAL A 97 12.80 3.46 2.53
N SER A 98 12.00 3.66 3.59
CA SER A 98 11.61 5.01 4.05
C SER A 98 12.80 5.84 4.53
N ASN A 99 13.90 5.21 4.92
CA ASN A 99 15.13 5.90 5.34
C ASN A 99 16.09 6.26 4.19
N LEU A 100 15.83 5.80 2.96
CA LEU A 100 16.62 6.22 1.80
C LEU A 100 16.52 7.74 1.64
N PRO A 101 17.61 8.47 1.37
CA PRO A 101 17.59 9.94 1.38
C PRO A 101 16.50 10.58 0.51
N THR A 102 16.26 10.02 -0.68
CA THR A 102 15.24 10.49 -1.63
C THR A 102 13.82 10.22 -1.13
N VAL A 103 13.56 9.01 -0.62
CA VAL A 103 12.25 8.62 -0.06
C VAL A 103 11.97 9.39 1.22
N LYS A 104 12.96 9.49 2.11
CA LYS A 104 12.87 10.27 3.35
C LYS A 104 12.52 11.73 3.07
N LYS A 105 13.18 12.36 2.10
CA LYS A 105 12.85 13.71 1.64
C LYS A 105 11.42 13.79 1.08
N PHE A 106 10.98 12.77 0.34
CA PHE A 106 9.61 12.72 -0.17
C PHE A 106 8.56 12.52 0.93
N LEU A 107 8.90 11.88 2.05
CA LEU A 107 7.99 11.69 3.18
C LEU A 107 7.89 12.89 4.12
N GLN A 108 8.77 13.90 3.97
CA GLN A 108 8.74 15.10 4.80
C GLN A 108 7.56 16.03 4.46
N PRO A 109 7.07 16.82 5.43
CA PRO A 109 6.11 17.89 5.16
C PRO A 109 6.62 18.85 4.07
N GLY A 110 5.70 19.33 3.22
CA GLY A 110 6.02 20.21 2.09
C GLY A 110 6.51 19.50 0.83
N SER A 111 6.62 18.17 0.85
CA SER A 111 6.85 17.39 -0.37
C SER A 111 5.61 17.35 -1.27
N GLN A 112 5.75 16.70 -2.42
CA GLN A 112 4.63 16.48 -3.34
C GLN A 112 3.75 15.27 -2.97
N ARG A 113 4.03 14.55 -1.87
CA ARG A 113 3.15 13.47 -1.37
C ARG A 113 1.76 14.05 -1.11
N LYS A 114 0.73 13.35 -1.60
CA LYS A 114 -0.66 13.78 -1.44
C LYS A 114 -1.27 13.17 -0.17
N PRO A 115 -2.16 13.89 0.53
CA PRO A 115 -2.94 13.31 1.61
C PRO A 115 -4.02 12.36 1.05
N PRO A 116 -4.65 11.53 1.91
CA PRO A 116 -5.85 10.78 1.55
C PRO A 116 -6.94 11.68 0.97
N MET A 117 -7.79 11.09 0.12
CA MET A 117 -8.87 11.82 -0.53
C MET A 117 -9.93 12.26 0.47
N ASP A 118 -10.22 13.56 0.49
CA ASP A 118 -11.31 14.15 1.27
C ASP A 118 -12.62 14.21 0.47
N ALA A 119 -13.74 14.42 1.16
CA ALA A 119 -15.07 14.42 0.54
C ALA A 119 -15.24 15.51 -0.54
N LYS A 120 -14.61 16.67 -0.36
CA LYS A 120 -14.69 17.78 -1.33
C LYS A 120 -13.97 17.41 -2.62
N LYS A 121 -12.72 16.94 -2.52
CA LYS A 121 -11.94 16.49 -3.68
C LYS A 121 -12.55 15.27 -4.36
N LEU A 122 -13.17 14.38 -3.59
CA LEU A 122 -13.89 13.23 -4.14
C LEU A 122 -15.06 13.70 -5.01
N GLU A 123 -15.87 14.65 -4.51
CA GLU A 123 -16.99 15.21 -5.27
C GLU A 123 -16.52 15.94 -6.53
N GLU A 124 -15.46 16.75 -6.43
CA GLU A 124 -14.82 17.38 -7.60
C GLU A 124 -14.35 16.34 -8.62
N ALA A 125 -13.68 15.28 -8.17
CA ALA A 125 -13.22 14.19 -9.02
C ALA A 125 -14.38 13.45 -9.69
N LYS A 126 -15.47 13.15 -8.97
CA LYS A 126 -16.68 12.53 -9.52
C LYS A 126 -17.28 13.36 -10.65
N ASN A 127 -17.36 14.68 -10.46
CA ASN A 127 -17.86 15.60 -11.48
C ASN A 127 -16.95 15.68 -12.71
N ILE A 128 -15.63 15.81 -12.51
CA ILE A 128 -14.65 15.90 -13.61
C ILE A 128 -14.61 14.61 -14.43
N PHE A 129 -14.51 13.46 -13.75
CA PHE A 129 -14.35 12.16 -14.40
C PHE A 129 -15.67 11.46 -14.71
N ARG A 130 -16.82 12.10 -14.41
CA ARG A 130 -18.18 11.57 -14.64
C ARG A 130 -18.40 10.21 -13.98
N ILE A 131 -17.88 10.05 -12.76
CA ILE A 131 -18.07 8.87 -11.94
C ILE A 131 -19.41 9.01 -11.22
N LYS A 132 -20.29 8.03 -11.40
CA LYS A 132 -21.62 7.98 -10.78
C LYS A 132 -21.53 7.62 -9.30
#